data_AF-A0A9P7JBV0-F1
#
_entry.id   AF-A0A9P7JBV0-F1
#
_cell.length_a   1.000
_cell.length_b   1.000
_cell.length_c   1.000
_cell.angle_alpha   90.00
_cell.angle_beta   90.00
_cell.angle_gamma   90.00
#
_symmetry.space_group_name_H-M   'P 1'
#
loop_
_entity.id
_entity.type
_entity.pdbx_description
1 polymer ?
#
loop_
_entity_poly.entity_id
_entity_poly.type
_entity_poly.pdbx_seq_one_letter_code
_entity_poly.pdbx_strand_id
1 'polypeptide(L)'
;MPPSLTFIGLVHLIHHCRRLHTIGMSFCACQVDINNEPFSQTIPNVNITELSVGMSPIVDPIAVASQLRRFLPKLTHVNSSLDWLDDDIPTPPLFEHLEEGWDRVNVLLED
;
A
#
# COMPACT_ATOMS: atom_id res chain seq x y z
N MET A 1 -0.17 21.53 1.12
CA MET A 1 0.62 20.43 1.72
C MET A 1 0.07 19.14 1.15
N PRO A 2 0.87 18.31 0.45
CA PRO A 2 0.44 16.95 0.17
C PRO A 2 0.26 16.21 1.51
N PRO A 3 -0.63 15.20 1.58
CA PRO A 3 -0.87 14.48 2.82
C PRO A 3 0.44 13.93 3.38
N SER A 4 0.71 14.22 4.65
CA SER A 4 1.90 13.76 5.38
C SER A 4 1.80 12.30 5.84
N LEU A 5 0.88 11.53 5.25
CA LEU A 5 0.69 10.12 5.56
C LEU A 5 1.79 9.33 4.87
N THR A 6 2.59 8.66 5.68
CA THR A 6 3.62 7.71 5.25
C THR A 6 3.17 6.29 5.57
N PHE A 7 3.96 5.30 5.17
CA PHE A 7 3.75 3.89 5.55
C PHE A 7 3.54 3.70 7.07
N ILE A 8 4.08 4.59 7.91
CA ILE A 8 3.87 4.62 9.37
C ILE A 8 2.37 4.78 9.72
N GLY A 9 1.64 5.63 9.00
CA GLY A 9 0.22 5.85 9.22
C GLY A 9 -0.62 4.60 8.96
N LEU A 10 -0.29 3.86 7.89
CA LEU A 10 -0.91 2.55 7.61
C LEU A 10 -0.65 1.57 8.75
N VAL A 11 0.59 1.52 9.26
CA VAL A 11 0.95 0.61 10.37
C VAL A 11 0.20 0.92 11.66
N HIS A 12 -0.01 2.20 12.00
CA HIS A 12 -0.87 2.56 13.12
C HIS A 12 -2.32 2.07 12.95
N LEU A 13 -2.89 2.17 11.74
CA LEU A 13 -4.23 1.64 11.46
C LEU A 13 -4.27 0.12 11.60
N ILE A 14 -3.28 -0.59 11.05
CA ILE A 14 -3.15 -2.05 11.16
C ILE A 14 -3.06 -2.50 12.63
N HIS A 15 -2.33 -1.74 13.44
CA HIS A 15 -2.14 -2.02 14.85
C HIS A 15 -3.43 -1.83 15.67
N HIS A 16 -4.13 -0.70 15.50
CA HIS A 16 -5.30 -0.38 16.33
C HIS A 16 -6.63 -0.90 15.76
N CYS A 17 -6.75 -1.04 14.44
CA CYS A 17 -8.01 -1.37 13.76
C CYS A 17 -8.05 -2.84 13.33
N ARG A 18 -7.98 -3.75 14.31
CA ARG A 18 -7.86 -5.21 14.12
C ARG A 18 -9.05 -5.88 13.41
N ARG A 19 -10.17 -5.18 13.26
CA ARG A 19 -11.41 -5.69 12.63
C ARG A 19 -11.67 -5.13 11.24
N LEU A 20 -10.77 -4.30 10.70
CA LEU A 20 -10.89 -3.84 9.32
C LEU A 20 -10.63 -4.99 8.35
N HIS A 21 -11.37 -4.95 7.23
CA HIS A 21 -11.24 -5.87 6.10
C HIS A 21 -10.72 -5.18 4.85
N THR A 22 -11.15 -3.94 4.63
CA THR A 22 -10.76 -3.12 3.49
C THR A 22 -10.24 -1.78 4.00
N ILE A 23 -9.16 -1.28 3.40
CA ILE A 23 -8.62 0.05 3.66
C ILE A 23 -8.53 0.81 2.34
N GLY A 24 -9.09 2.02 2.28
CA GLY A 24 -8.78 3.00 1.25
C GLY A 24 -7.95 4.13 1.84
N MET A 25 -6.69 4.26 1.45
CA MET A 25 -5.83 5.35 1.91
C MET A 25 -4.74 5.70 0.91
N SER A 26 -4.57 6.99 0.62
CA SER A 26 -3.41 7.47 -0.13
C SER A 26 -2.28 7.87 0.82
N PHE A 27 -1.07 7.40 0.53
CA PHE A 27 0.12 7.66 1.34
C PHE A 27 1.40 7.58 0.50
N CYS A 28 2.51 8.11 1.01
CA CYS A 28 3.81 7.94 0.37
C CYS A 28 4.39 6.56 0.74
N ALA A 29 4.46 5.66 -0.24
CA ALA A 29 5.01 4.32 -0.11
C ALA A 29 6.53 4.34 -0.29
N CYS A 30 7.21 4.72 0.79
CA CYS A 30 8.66 4.62 0.91
C CYS A 30 9.05 3.45 1.83
N GLN A 31 10.23 2.89 1.60
CA GLN A 31 10.82 1.92 2.52
C GLN A 31 10.98 2.55 3.91
N VAL A 32 10.59 1.80 4.94
CA VAL A 32 10.78 2.19 6.35
C VAL A 32 11.51 1.08 7.10
N ASP A 33 12.30 1.45 8.11
CA ASP A 33 12.98 0.47 8.96
C ASP A 33 11.98 -0.26 9.84
N ILE A 34 11.62 -1.48 9.41
CA ILE A 34 10.64 -2.34 10.10
C ILE A 34 11.11 -2.88 11.45
N ASN A 35 12.37 -2.63 11.83
CA ASN A 35 12.91 -3.04 13.11
C ASN A 35 12.75 -1.96 14.19
N ASN A 36 12.32 -0.75 13.83
CA ASN A 36 12.04 0.33 14.77
C ASN A 36 10.56 0.36 15.18
N GLU A 37 10.27 0.94 16.34
CA GLU A 37 8.90 1.24 16.74
C GLU A 37 8.24 2.25 15.79
N PRO A 38 6.96 2.07 15.40
CA PRO A 38 5.99 1.09 15.92
C PRO A 38 6.00 -0.28 15.20
N PHE A 39 6.88 -0.50 14.23
CA PHE A 39 6.87 -1.66 13.34
C PHE A 39 7.27 -2.96 14.04
N SER A 40 8.27 -2.90 14.92
CA SER A 40 8.77 -4.04 15.71
C SER A 40 7.70 -4.66 16.61
N GLN A 41 6.77 -3.85 17.14
CA GLN A 41 5.65 -4.31 17.96
C GLN A 41 4.36 -4.55 17.19
N THR A 42 4.30 -4.21 15.90
CA THR A 42 3.06 -4.34 15.14
C THR A 42 2.76 -5.80 14.83
N ILE A 43 1.66 -6.28 15.43
CA ILE A 43 1.10 -7.59 15.12
C ILE A 43 0.49 -7.55 13.71
N PRO A 44 0.81 -8.48 12.80
CA PRO A 44 0.21 -8.54 11.47
C PRO A 44 -1.32 -8.62 11.53
N ASN A 45 -2.03 -7.87 10.69
CA ASN A 45 -3.50 -7.91 10.60
C ASN A 45 -3.94 -8.86 9.48
N VAL A 46 -4.45 -10.02 9.88
CA VAL A 46 -4.89 -11.08 8.97
C VAL A 46 -6.29 -10.87 8.40
N ASN A 47 -7.02 -9.86 8.86
CA ASN A 47 -8.40 -9.61 8.43
C ASN A 47 -8.48 -8.68 7.21
N ILE A 48 -7.45 -7.85 7.01
CA ILE A 48 -7.36 -6.96 5.86
C ILE A 48 -6.93 -7.77 4.65
N THR A 49 -7.80 -7.79 3.65
CA THR A 49 -7.60 -8.51 2.38
C THR A 49 -7.56 -7.56 1.19
N GLU A 50 -7.96 -6.31 1.38
CA GLU A 50 -8.06 -5.31 0.33
C GLU A 50 -7.44 -3.97 0.79
N LEU A 51 -6.57 -3.42 -0.05
CA LEU A 51 -5.96 -2.11 0.14
C LEU A 51 -6.12 -1.31 -1.15
N SER A 52 -6.74 -0.13 -1.08
CA SER A 52 -6.82 0.82 -2.19
C SER A 52 -5.93 2.02 -1.89
N VAL A 53 -4.94 2.28 -2.75
CA VAL A 53 -3.89 3.29 -2.51
C VAL A 53 -4.11 4.57 -3.32
N GLY A 54 -4.97 4.54 -4.33
CA GLY A 54 -5.17 5.69 -5.20
C GLY A 54 -3.89 6.06 -5.95
N MET A 55 -3.65 7.37 -6.12
CA MET A 55 -2.45 7.92 -6.77
C MET A 55 -1.26 8.02 -5.80
N SER A 56 -1.01 6.95 -5.03
CA SER A 56 0.06 6.95 -4.03
C SER A 56 1.44 6.85 -4.69
N PRO A 57 2.39 7.74 -4.38
CA PRO A 57 3.75 7.60 -4.87
C PRO A 57 4.44 6.39 -4.24
N ILE A 58 5.21 5.65 -5.03
CA ILE A 58 5.98 4.49 -4.60
C ILE A 58 7.44 4.59 -5.07
N VAL A 59 8.38 4.32 -4.16
CA VAL A 59 9.82 4.47 -4.43
C VAL A 59 10.50 3.13 -4.69
N ASP A 60 10.20 2.12 -3.86
CA ASP A 60 10.77 0.78 -3.97
C ASP A 60 9.64 -0.26 -3.87
N PRO A 61 9.12 -0.75 -5.00
CA PRO A 61 8.06 -1.74 -5.04
C PRO A 61 8.41 -3.05 -4.31
N ILE A 62 9.67 -3.47 -4.32
CA ILE A 62 10.11 -4.73 -3.70
C ILE A 62 10.08 -4.60 -2.18
N ALA A 63 10.67 -3.52 -1.67
CA ALA A 63 10.64 -3.23 -0.24
C ALA A 63 9.19 -3.08 0.25
N VAL A 64 8.37 -2.31 -0.47
CA VAL A 64 6.96 -2.09 -0.12
C VAL A 64 6.17 -3.40 -0.11
N ALA A 65 6.31 -4.26 -1.12
CA ALA A 65 5.62 -5.55 -1.17
C ALA A 65 6.02 -6.46 0.02
N SER A 66 7.32 -6.50 0.36
CA SER A 66 7.82 -7.25 1.53
C SER A 66 7.21 -6.73 2.84
N GLN A 67 7.11 -5.41 3.00
CA GLN A 67 6.50 -4.79 4.17
C GLN A 67 5.00 -5.06 4.24
N LEU A 68 4.28 -4.96 3.12
CA LEU A 68 2.86 -5.29 3.05
C LEU A 68 2.61 -6.74 3.43
N ARG A 69 3.38 -7.70 2.89
CA ARG A 69 3.27 -9.12 3.27
C ARG A 69 3.47 -9.35 4.76
N ARG A 70 4.43 -8.65 5.35
CA ARG A 70 4.72 -8.77 6.78
C ARG A 70 3.55 -8.30 7.64
N PHE A 71 2.92 -7.17 7.30
CA PHE A 71 1.87 -6.58 8.13
C PHE A 71 0.46 -7.02 7.75
N LEU A 72 0.23 -7.41 6.50
CA LEU A 72 -1.06 -7.76 5.90
C LEU A 72 -0.91 -9.10 5.14
N PRO A 73 -0.70 -10.22 5.84
CA PRO A 73 -0.32 -11.49 5.22
C PRO A 73 -1.41 -12.14 4.36
N LYS A 74 -2.65 -11.61 4.37
CA LYS A 74 -3.74 -12.05 3.50
C LYS A 74 -4.07 -11.04 2.39
N LEU A 75 -3.29 -9.97 2.28
CA LEU A 75 -3.43 -9.02 1.19
C LEU A 75 -2.84 -9.67 -0.08
N THR A 76 -3.71 -9.98 -1.04
CA THR A 76 -3.31 -10.57 -2.32
C THR A 76 -3.25 -9.52 -3.43
N HIS A 77 -3.92 -8.39 -3.25
CA HIS A 77 -4.05 -7.38 -4.28
C HIS A 77 -4.21 -5.97 -3.70
N VAL A 78 -3.63 -5.00 -4.38
CA VAL A 78 -3.67 -3.57 -4.06
C VAL A 78 -4.30 -2.84 -5.25
N ASN A 79 -5.40 -2.14 -4.99
CA ASN A 79 -6.09 -1.35 -6.01
C ASN A 79 -5.44 0.04 -6.11
N SER A 80 -5.00 0.45 -7.29
CA SER A 80 -4.61 1.83 -7.55
C SER A 80 -5.81 2.60 -8.12
N SER A 81 -5.86 3.95 -8.01
CA SER A 81 -7.05 4.68 -8.50
C SER A 81 -7.23 4.66 -10.01
N LEU A 82 -6.24 4.17 -10.75
CA LEU A 82 -6.38 3.98 -12.20
C LEU A 82 -7.34 2.83 -12.51
N ASP A 83 -7.48 1.85 -11.60
CA ASP A 83 -8.46 0.76 -11.74
C ASP A 83 -9.92 1.25 -11.73
N TRP A 84 -10.17 2.48 -11.28
CA TRP A 84 -11.51 3.08 -11.17
C TRP A 84 -11.77 4.20 -12.19
N LEU A 85 -10.75 4.61 -12.94
CA LEU A 85 -10.95 5.50 -14.08
C LEU A 85 -11.42 4.63 -15.25
N ASP A 86 -12.43 5.12 -15.99
CA ASP A 86 -12.83 4.49 -17.25
C ASP A 86 -11.58 4.26 -18.12
N ASP A 87 -11.45 3.09 -18.74
CA ASP A 87 -10.35 2.74 -19.66
C ASP A 87 -10.18 3.78 -20.81
N ASP A 88 -11.22 4.57 -21.06
CA ASP A 88 -11.27 5.64 -22.05
C ASP A 88 -10.65 6.97 -21.59
N ILE A 89 -10.25 7.12 -20.33
CA ILE A 89 -9.56 8.31 -19.82
C ILE A 89 -8.05 8.05 -19.81
N PRO A 90 -7.27 8.69 -20.69
CA PRO A 90 -5.83 8.50 -20.72
C PRO A 90 -5.23 8.89 -19.36
N THR A 91 -4.54 7.94 -18.72
CA THR A 91 -3.70 8.22 -17.56
C THR A 91 -2.74 9.34 -17.93
N PRO A 92 -2.75 10.49 -17.23
CA PRO A 92 -1.82 11.56 -17.55
C PRO A 92 -0.37 11.05 -17.40
N PRO A 93 0.57 11.41 -18.30
CA PRO A 93 1.93 10.85 -18.32
C PRO A 93 2.70 10.98 -17.00
N LEU A 94 2.32 11.96 -16.17
CA LEU A 94 2.87 12.17 -14.83
C LEU A 94 2.58 11.03 -13.85
N PHE A 95 1.66 10.13 -14.17
CA PHE A 95 1.18 9.08 -13.28
C PHE A 95 1.48 7.66 -13.75
N GLU A 96 1.97 7.46 -14.98
CA GLU A 96 2.36 6.15 -15.52
C GLU A 96 3.37 5.44 -14.59
N HIS A 97 4.36 6.16 -14.08
CA HIS A 97 5.35 5.62 -13.15
C HIS A 97 4.78 5.20 -11.79
N LEU A 98 3.61 5.73 -11.40
CA LEU A 98 2.95 5.30 -10.17
C LEU A 98 2.23 3.97 -10.38
N GLU A 99 1.61 3.79 -11.53
CA GLU A 99 0.93 2.56 -11.95
C GLU A 99 1.91 1.38 -12.01
N GLU A 100 3.00 1.53 -12.76
CA GLU A 100 4.04 0.51 -12.92
C GLU A 100 4.59 0.01 -11.57
N GLY A 101 4.72 0.93 -10.60
CA GLY A 101 5.20 0.60 -9.27
C GLY A 101 4.22 -0.25 -8.46
N TRP A 102 2.91 0.05 -8.52
CA TRP A 102 1.89 -0.73 -7.81
C TRP A 102 1.54 -2.03 -8.51
N ASP A 103 1.59 -2.07 -9.84
CA ASP A 103 1.51 -3.33 -10.61
C ASP A 103 2.62 -4.28 -10.23
N ARG A 104 3.84 -3.75 -10.08
CA ARG A 104 4.97 -4.55 -9.60
C ARG A 104 4.74 -5.07 -8.18
N VAL A 105 4.12 -4.30 -7.30
CA VAL A 105 3.73 -4.77 -5.96
C VAL A 105 2.73 -5.92 -6.08
N ASN A 106 1.71 -5.81 -6.93
CA ASN A 106 0.70 -6.86 -7.12
C ASN A 106 1.31 -8.19 -7.58
N VAL A 107 2.19 -8.16 -8.59
CA VAL A 107 2.95 -9.35 -9.01
C VAL A 107 3.74 -9.96 -7.85
N LEU A 108 4.38 -9.11 -7.04
CA LEU A 108 5.15 -9.53 -5.87
C LEU A 108 4.28 -9.92 -4.67
N LEU A 109 2.97 -9.72 -4.69
CA LEU A 109 2.05 -10.18 -3.64
C LEU A 109 1.50 -11.59 -3.95
N GLU A 110 1.48 -12.01 -5.21
CA GLU A 110 1.01 -13.32 -5.66
C GLU A 110 2.01 -14.48 -5.44
N ASP A 111 3.31 -14.20 -5.31
CA ASP A 111 4.43 -15.17 -5.18
C ASP A 111 4.58 -15.88 -3.81
#